data_AF-A0A5B9W266-F1
#
_entry.id   AF-A0A5B9W266-F1
#
_cell.length_a   1.000
_cell.length_b   1.000
_cell.length_c   1.000
_cell.angle_alpha   90.00
_cell.angle_beta   90.00
_cell.angle_gamma   90.00
#
_symmetry.space_group_name_H-M   'P 1'
#
loop_
_entity.id
_entity.type
_entity.pdbx_description
1 polymer ?
#
loop_
_entity_poly.entity_id
_entity_poly.type
_entity_poly.pdbx_seq_one_letter_code
_entity_poly.pdbx_strand_id
1 'polypeptide(L)'
;MSSTPDPHSPGALQADEGDDGEILLEPTVQLAASTWGGPLAPASPPSQSFHMGLARESLPSITTETGELLRSRLKATAIFLALGYGVFFLLGLFEPSSVQHSAVLTLGLRLILCTSVLLLLSGGAELGYRQLRLVEYGFFGGMVLLMMFSQYSVGSTLIDEGDLPRLVAVEKNGIINLLVLTMLYSVFIPNDPRTTARVVMTMALGPFLVLAALQWKSAEAPAMVDRLARAGSPIGNMLFVILSAALAIYTSHILNHLRRDLHKAKKLGQYRLGEKLGEGGMGEVYLAEHQLLKRPCALKLIKPDVNSNPIALARFEREVQTAATLSHPNTIEIFDYGHADDGTFYYVMEYLPGLSVSDLVHQFGPLPPGRAVFLMRQVCGALSEAHRMGVIHRDLKPANVLVAILGGKCDVAKVLDFGLVKLTAQSDSVRLTADYTVSGTPQYMSPEQAMAADLDGRSDIYALGAILYFMLTGRPPFEGATPTELMIAHARDPVTPPSKLRPEIPPDLEAVILKCLEKKPDDRYPDARALSAALAGCTCAGDWDDPHAEQWWTDQAAALAASEADLQPA
;
A
#
# COMPACT_ATOMS: atom_id res chain seq x y z
N MET A 1 -56.59 28.42 22.45
CA MET A 1 -56.58 27.39 23.52
C MET A 1 -56.67 26.05 22.81
N SER A 2 -55.62 25.59 22.12
CA SER A 2 -54.47 24.83 22.65
C SER A 2 -54.88 23.47 23.23
N SER A 3 -54.89 22.46 22.37
CA SER A 3 -54.73 21.06 22.77
C SER A 3 -53.77 20.40 21.77
N THR A 4 -52.50 20.45 22.13
CA THR A 4 -51.37 19.72 21.54
C THR A 4 -51.54 18.21 21.73
N PRO A 5 -51.24 17.39 20.72
CA PRO A 5 -50.81 16.01 20.92
C PRO A 5 -49.30 15.87 20.68
N ASP A 6 -48.66 15.22 21.64
CA ASP A 6 -47.29 14.70 21.63
C ASP A 6 -47.06 13.71 20.47
N PRO A 7 -45.92 13.78 19.74
CA PRO A 7 -45.43 12.67 18.95
C PRO A 7 -44.06 12.22 19.48
N HIS A 8 -44.06 11.28 20.43
CA HIS A 8 -42.90 10.43 20.69
C HIS A 8 -42.98 9.18 19.80
N SER A 9 -42.33 9.27 18.65
CA SER A 9 -41.89 8.12 17.85
C SER A 9 -40.46 8.36 17.39
N PRO A 10 -39.45 7.65 17.92
CA PRO A 10 -38.20 7.44 17.21
C PRO A 10 -38.35 6.17 16.35
N GLY A 11 -38.20 6.36 15.04
CA GLY A 11 -38.25 5.30 14.04
C GLY A 11 -37.14 4.26 14.21
N ALA A 12 -37.43 3.09 13.66
CA ALA A 12 -36.50 2.02 13.44
C ALA A 12 -35.23 2.52 12.75
N LEU A 13 -34.11 2.44 13.46
CA LEU A 13 -32.78 2.41 12.87
C LEU A 13 -32.47 0.93 12.64
N GLN A 14 -32.42 0.55 11.37
CA GLN A 14 -31.75 -0.66 10.91
C GLN A 14 -30.35 -0.64 11.51
N ALA A 15 -30.06 -1.65 12.34
CA ALA A 15 -28.71 -1.94 12.75
C ALA A 15 -27.95 -2.39 11.50
N ASP A 16 -27.00 -1.55 11.11
CA ASP A 16 -25.95 -1.85 10.14
C ASP A 16 -25.23 -3.11 10.62
N GLU A 17 -25.15 -4.11 9.74
CA GLU A 17 -24.57 -5.41 10.01
C GLU A 17 -23.09 -5.24 10.38
N GLY A 18 -22.71 -5.81 11.51
CA GLY A 18 -21.32 -5.82 11.96
C GLY A 18 -20.48 -6.64 10.98
N ASP A 19 -19.46 -5.98 10.43
CA ASP A 19 -18.31 -6.55 9.74
C ASP A 19 -17.64 -7.59 10.66
N ASP A 20 -17.90 -8.88 10.40
CA ASP A 20 -17.24 -9.99 11.06
C ASP A 20 -15.76 -9.92 10.71
N GLY A 21 -14.92 -9.57 11.69
CA GLY A 21 -13.48 -9.26 11.54
C GLY A 21 -12.60 -10.44 11.15
N GLU A 22 -12.88 -11.05 10.00
CA GLU A 22 -12.08 -12.07 9.35
C GLU A 22 -10.90 -11.38 8.62
N ILE A 23 -9.69 -11.90 8.83
CA ILE A 23 -8.51 -11.42 8.10
C ILE A 23 -8.65 -11.96 6.67
N LEU A 24 -9.20 -11.14 5.77
CA LEU A 24 -9.05 -11.36 4.34
C LEU A 24 -7.62 -10.96 3.97
N LEU A 25 -6.72 -11.95 4.00
CA LEU A 25 -5.46 -11.80 3.30
C LEU A 25 -5.82 -11.76 1.82
N GLU A 26 -5.65 -10.61 1.17
CA GLU A 26 -5.71 -10.58 -0.28
C GLU A 26 -4.70 -11.58 -0.82
N PRO A 27 -5.00 -12.24 -1.96
CA PRO A 27 -4.06 -13.12 -2.63
C PRO A 27 -2.68 -12.47 -2.64
N THR A 28 -1.71 -13.16 -2.04
CA THR A 28 -0.32 -12.68 -1.98
C THR A 28 0.34 -12.73 -3.38
N VAL A 29 -0.46 -13.09 -4.39
CA VAL A 29 -0.20 -13.06 -5.81
C VAL A 29 -1.48 -12.51 -6.47
N GLN A 30 -1.42 -11.31 -7.07
CA GLN A 30 -2.19 -11.10 -8.30
C GLN A 30 -1.60 -12.12 -9.29
N LEU A 31 -2.37 -13.12 -9.71
CA LEU A 31 -1.95 -14.15 -10.65
C LEU A 31 -1.73 -13.53 -12.04
N ALA A 32 -0.76 -12.63 -12.15
CA ALA A 32 -0.38 -11.96 -13.36
C ALA A 32 0.41 -12.93 -14.24
N ALA A 33 0.05 -12.99 -15.52
CA ALA A 33 0.68 -13.85 -16.52
C ALA A 33 2.21 -13.70 -16.64
N SER A 34 2.78 -12.59 -16.15
CA SER A 34 4.21 -12.25 -16.30
C SER A 34 5.15 -13.05 -15.39
N THR A 35 4.67 -13.74 -14.35
CA THR A 35 5.51 -14.58 -13.47
C THR A 35 5.85 -15.97 -14.03
N TRP A 36 5.17 -16.42 -15.09
CA TRP A 36 5.23 -17.81 -15.57
C TRP A 36 5.60 -17.95 -17.06
N GLY A 37 6.52 -17.12 -17.55
CA GLY A 37 6.95 -17.16 -18.95
C GLY A 37 8.05 -18.19 -19.27
N GLY A 38 7.67 -19.42 -19.69
CA GLY A 38 8.51 -20.30 -20.52
C GLY A 38 8.23 -21.81 -20.39
N PRO A 39 8.10 -22.59 -21.50
CA PRO A 39 7.77 -24.01 -21.45
C PRO A 39 8.95 -24.88 -21.01
N LEU A 40 8.72 -25.74 -20.00
CA LEU A 40 9.61 -26.80 -19.56
C LEU A 40 9.71 -27.91 -20.63
N ALA A 41 10.89 -28.09 -21.22
CA ALA A 41 11.23 -29.24 -22.07
C ALA A 41 12.35 -30.08 -21.41
N PRO A 42 12.44 -31.40 -21.70
CA PRO A 42 13.16 -32.35 -20.84
C PRO A 42 14.69 -32.33 -21.03
N ALA A 43 15.37 -32.82 -20.00
CA ALA A 43 16.78 -32.63 -19.66
C ALA A 43 17.86 -33.05 -20.69
N SER A 44 19.00 -32.34 -20.63
CA SER A 44 20.34 -32.80 -21.04
C SER A 44 21.40 -32.23 -20.06
N PRO A 45 22.51 -32.94 -19.75
CA PRO A 45 23.42 -32.62 -18.64
C PRO A 45 24.51 -31.58 -19.02
N PRO A 46 25.31 -31.08 -18.05
CA PRO A 46 25.51 -29.65 -17.85
C PRO A 46 26.72 -29.09 -18.59
N SER A 47 26.53 -27.95 -19.23
CA SER A 47 27.61 -26.98 -19.39
C SER A 47 27.00 -25.59 -19.51
N GLN A 48 27.67 -24.61 -18.89
CA GLN A 48 27.41 -23.17 -18.95
C GLN A 48 26.48 -22.63 -17.84
N SER A 49 27.16 -22.15 -16.78
CA SER A 49 26.87 -20.93 -16.03
C SER A 49 25.43 -20.40 -16.13
N PHE A 50 24.62 -20.73 -15.12
CA PHE A 50 23.31 -20.15 -14.86
C PHE A 50 23.45 -18.63 -14.61
N HIS A 51 23.27 -17.83 -15.66
CA HIS A 51 22.91 -16.43 -15.52
C HIS A 51 21.41 -16.37 -15.25
N MET A 52 21.05 -16.30 -13.97
CA MET A 52 19.70 -16.00 -13.53
C MET A 52 19.37 -14.56 -13.94
N GLY A 53 18.75 -14.43 -15.11
CA GLY A 53 18.10 -13.21 -15.56
C GLY A 53 16.88 -12.96 -14.70
N LEU A 54 17.12 -12.45 -13.48
CA LEU A 54 16.15 -11.64 -12.78
C LEU A 54 15.66 -10.59 -13.77
N ALA A 55 14.38 -10.65 -14.16
CA ALA A 55 13.68 -9.49 -14.67
C ALA A 55 13.81 -8.43 -13.58
N ARG A 56 14.84 -7.61 -13.77
CA ARG A 56 15.30 -6.58 -12.86
C ARG A 56 14.36 -5.41 -13.03
N GLU A 57 13.11 -5.56 -12.63
CA GLU A 57 12.41 -4.43 -12.03
C GLU A 57 12.94 -4.31 -10.59
N SER A 58 14.20 -3.89 -10.50
CA SER A 58 14.69 -3.28 -9.29
C SER A 58 13.83 -2.05 -9.07
N LEU A 59 12.80 -2.17 -8.25
CA LEU A 59 12.08 -1.02 -7.69
C LEU A 59 13.16 -0.03 -7.20
N PRO A 60 13.26 1.16 -7.82
CA PRO A 60 14.45 1.99 -7.68
C PRO A 60 14.68 2.31 -6.21
N SER A 61 15.90 2.07 -5.73
CA SER A 61 16.31 2.43 -4.37
C SER A 61 16.20 3.94 -4.20
N ILE A 62 15.25 4.41 -3.39
CA ILE A 62 14.90 5.83 -3.18
C ILE A 62 15.93 6.57 -2.30
N THR A 63 17.18 6.12 -2.24
CA THR A 63 18.26 6.97 -1.72
C THR A 63 18.70 8.04 -2.73
N THR A 64 18.27 7.91 -3.97
CA THR A 64 18.40 8.93 -5.01
C THR A 64 17.03 9.48 -5.33
N GLU A 65 16.82 10.78 -5.11
CA GLU A 65 15.74 11.54 -5.75
C GLU A 65 15.82 11.25 -7.26
N THR A 66 14.95 10.36 -7.77
CA THR A 66 15.15 9.79 -9.11
C THR A 66 15.05 10.91 -10.13
N GLY A 67 16.01 11.01 -11.04
CA GLY A 67 16.00 12.02 -12.11
C GLY A 67 14.68 12.03 -12.90
N GLU A 68 13.97 10.90 -12.92
CA GLU A 68 12.63 10.76 -13.47
C GLU A 68 11.58 11.62 -12.79
N LEU A 69 11.58 11.71 -11.45
CA LEU A 69 10.65 12.56 -10.72
C LEU A 69 10.89 14.05 -11.00
N LEU A 70 12.17 14.46 -11.02
CA LEU A 70 12.55 15.83 -11.38
C LEU A 70 12.15 16.13 -12.84
N ARG A 71 12.40 15.20 -13.76
CA ARG A 71 11.98 15.31 -15.17
C ARG A 71 10.47 15.47 -15.31
N SER A 72 9.68 14.65 -14.63
CA SER A 72 8.21 14.72 -14.68
C SER A 72 7.68 16.07 -14.17
N ARG A 73 8.24 16.57 -13.06
CA ARG A 73 7.85 17.86 -12.48
C ARG A 73 8.24 19.03 -13.37
N LEU A 74 9.42 19.00 -13.97
CA LEU A 74 9.83 20.02 -14.95
C LEU A 74 8.91 20.02 -16.18
N LYS A 75 8.50 18.84 -16.67
CA LYS A 75 7.48 18.75 -17.74
C LYS A 75 6.15 19.37 -17.31
N ALA A 76 5.61 18.98 -16.15
CA ALA A 76 4.36 19.51 -15.65
C ALA A 76 4.41 21.04 -15.51
N THR A 77 5.52 21.57 -14.99
CA THR A 77 5.72 23.02 -14.86
C THR A 77 5.79 23.72 -16.21
N ALA A 78 6.52 23.14 -17.18
CA ALA A 78 6.62 23.70 -18.51
C ALA A 78 5.28 23.65 -19.27
N ILE A 79 4.46 22.61 -19.10
CA ILE A 79 3.08 22.54 -19.63
C ILE A 79 2.23 23.64 -19.02
N PHE A 80 2.23 23.76 -17.68
CA PHE A 80 1.42 24.75 -16.97
C PHE A 80 1.77 26.18 -17.41
N LEU A 81 3.07 26.50 -17.49
CA LEU A 81 3.54 27.80 -17.97
C LEU A 81 3.22 28.01 -19.46
N ALA A 82 3.36 26.99 -20.31
CA ALA A 82 3.01 27.08 -21.72
C ALA A 82 1.52 27.37 -21.94
N LEU A 83 0.63 26.73 -21.18
CA LEU A 83 -0.81 26.98 -21.23
C LEU A 83 -1.12 28.43 -20.84
N GLY A 84 -0.57 28.90 -19.71
CA GLY A 84 -0.75 30.27 -19.24
C GLY A 84 -0.28 31.29 -20.28
N TYR A 85 0.96 31.19 -20.73
CA TYR A 85 1.50 32.11 -21.74
C TYR A 85 0.81 31.98 -23.10
N GLY A 86 0.31 30.80 -23.46
CA GLY A 86 -0.39 30.54 -24.72
C GLY A 86 -1.69 31.33 -24.81
N VAL A 87 -2.46 31.37 -23.71
CA VAL A 87 -3.68 32.18 -23.61
C VAL A 87 -3.36 33.66 -23.77
N PHE A 88 -2.37 34.18 -23.03
CA PHE A 88 -1.99 35.60 -23.13
C PHE A 88 -1.41 35.97 -24.50
N PHE A 89 -0.68 35.06 -25.14
CA PHE A 89 -0.15 35.25 -26.49
C PHE A 89 -1.29 35.37 -27.51
N LEU A 90 -2.27 34.45 -27.47
CA LEU A 90 -3.42 34.48 -28.39
C LEU A 90 -4.27 35.74 -28.21
N LEU A 91 -4.56 36.12 -26.97
CA LEU A 91 -5.28 37.36 -26.67
C LEU A 91 -4.52 38.59 -27.17
N GLY A 92 -3.19 38.58 -27.06
CA GLY A 92 -2.35 39.70 -27.46
C GLY A 92 -2.22 39.94 -28.96
N LEU A 93 -2.54 38.95 -29.81
CA LEU A 93 -2.42 39.07 -31.28
C LEU A 93 -3.45 40.00 -31.92
N PHE A 94 -4.56 40.31 -31.24
CA PHE A 94 -5.69 41.04 -31.81
C PHE A 94 -5.67 42.56 -31.54
N GLU A 95 -4.63 43.08 -30.89
CA GLU A 95 -4.58 44.48 -30.44
C GLU A 95 -3.45 45.27 -31.13
N PRO A 96 -3.77 46.28 -31.97
CA PRO A 96 -2.78 46.99 -32.75
C PRO A 96 -2.11 48.12 -31.95
N SER A 97 -1.01 47.83 -31.26
CA SER A 97 -0.10 48.87 -30.72
C SER A 97 1.37 48.42 -30.71
N SER A 98 2.30 49.34 -30.95
CA SER A 98 3.76 49.09 -30.95
C SER A 98 4.25 48.45 -29.65
N VAL A 99 3.71 48.91 -28.52
CA VAL A 99 3.92 48.36 -27.17
C VAL A 99 3.48 46.90 -27.10
N GLN A 100 2.33 46.57 -27.70
CA GLN A 100 1.80 45.21 -27.73
C GLN A 100 2.66 44.26 -28.58
N HIS A 101 3.23 44.73 -29.69
CA HIS A 101 4.11 43.90 -30.52
C HIS A 101 5.35 43.42 -29.75
N SER A 102 5.97 44.30 -28.96
CA SER A 102 7.11 43.90 -28.10
C SER A 102 6.67 42.91 -27.01
N ALA A 103 5.50 43.11 -26.41
CA ALA A 103 4.98 42.21 -25.38
C ALA A 103 4.68 40.81 -25.96
N VAL A 104 3.98 40.74 -27.10
CA VAL A 104 3.64 39.49 -27.81
C VAL A 104 4.90 38.74 -28.26
N LEU A 105 5.91 39.44 -28.77
CA LEU A 105 7.19 38.81 -29.14
C LEU A 105 7.84 38.11 -27.94
N THR A 106 7.90 38.79 -26.80
CA THR A 106 8.50 38.19 -25.58
C THR A 106 7.67 37.06 -24.99
N LEU A 107 6.34 37.09 -25.11
CA LEU A 107 5.46 35.96 -24.79
C LEU A 107 5.73 34.75 -25.70
N GLY A 108 5.90 34.99 -27.00
CA GLY A 108 6.29 33.97 -27.97
C GLY A 108 7.63 33.31 -27.63
N LEU A 109 8.63 34.10 -27.22
CA LEU A 109 9.93 33.56 -26.77
C LEU A 109 9.82 32.71 -25.50
N ARG A 110 8.95 33.07 -24.55
CA ARG A 110 8.69 32.25 -23.35
C ARG A 110 7.98 30.95 -23.71
N LEU A 111 7.04 30.98 -24.65
CA LEU A 111 6.42 29.77 -25.19
C LEU A 111 7.44 28.86 -25.86
N ILE A 112 8.34 29.41 -26.67
CA ILE A 112 9.43 28.66 -27.30
C ILE A 112 10.34 28.04 -26.23
N LEU A 113 10.64 28.75 -25.15
CA LEU A 113 11.42 28.21 -24.04
C LEU A 113 10.70 27.02 -23.37
N CYS A 114 9.40 27.15 -23.07
CA CYS A 114 8.60 26.06 -22.51
C CYS A 114 8.56 24.85 -23.45
N THR A 115 8.28 25.05 -24.74
CA THR A 115 8.17 23.95 -25.71
C THR A 115 9.52 23.30 -25.96
N SER A 116 10.62 24.06 -25.97
CA SER A 116 11.98 23.51 -26.10
C SER A 116 12.33 22.61 -24.92
N VAL A 117 12.01 23.02 -23.68
CA VAL A 117 12.20 22.18 -22.48
C VAL A 117 11.30 20.94 -22.53
N LEU A 118 10.05 21.07 -22.98
CA LEU A 118 9.16 19.93 -23.14
C LEU A 118 9.68 18.91 -24.15
N LEU A 119 10.14 19.36 -25.31
CA LEU A 119 10.74 18.50 -26.33
C LEU A 119 12.00 17.82 -25.80
N LEU A 120 12.88 18.57 -25.13
CA LEU A 120 14.11 18.02 -24.53
C LEU A 120 13.81 16.93 -23.50
N LEU A 121 12.83 17.16 -22.61
CA LEU A 121 12.49 16.21 -21.55
C LEU A 121 11.65 15.03 -22.05
N SER A 122 10.94 15.19 -23.17
CA SER A 122 10.08 14.17 -23.79
C SER A 122 10.80 13.33 -24.84
N GLY A 123 11.95 13.79 -25.33
CA GLY A 123 12.85 12.95 -26.11
C GLY A 123 13.41 11.78 -25.31
N GLY A 124 13.73 10.68 -26.00
CA GLY A 124 14.34 9.48 -25.42
C GLY A 124 15.77 9.65 -24.90
N ALA A 125 16.25 10.89 -24.72
CA ALA A 125 17.58 11.16 -24.19
C ALA A 125 17.62 10.92 -22.66
N GLU A 126 18.53 10.06 -22.22
CA GLU A 126 18.79 9.79 -20.80
C GLU A 126 19.61 10.93 -20.17
N LEU A 127 18.93 12.00 -19.76
CA LEU A 127 19.55 13.09 -19.00
C LEU A 127 19.83 12.64 -17.56
N GLY A 128 21.09 12.75 -17.14
CA GLY A 128 21.48 12.50 -15.76
C GLY A 128 20.98 13.58 -14.79
N TYR A 129 20.97 13.30 -13.49
CA TYR A 129 20.47 14.21 -12.44
C TYR A 129 21.10 15.62 -12.49
N ARG A 130 22.42 15.71 -12.68
CA ARG A 130 23.13 17.01 -12.82
C ARG A 130 22.68 17.80 -14.04
N GLN A 131 22.40 17.12 -15.16
CA GLN A 131 21.92 17.75 -16.38
C GLN A 131 20.48 18.24 -16.21
N LEU A 132 19.62 17.48 -15.52
CA LEU A 132 18.27 17.93 -15.18
C LEU A 132 18.26 19.17 -14.28
N ARG A 133 19.21 19.28 -13.34
CA ARG A 133 19.39 20.50 -12.52
C ARG A 133 19.87 21.70 -13.34
N LEU A 134 20.74 21.47 -14.32
CA LEU A 134 21.11 22.50 -15.30
C LEU A 134 19.90 22.97 -16.12
N VAL A 135 19.06 22.03 -16.55
CA VAL A 135 17.80 22.35 -17.27
C VAL A 135 16.84 23.13 -16.37
N GLU A 136 16.68 22.75 -15.09
CA GLU A 136 15.89 23.51 -14.11
C GLU A 136 16.36 24.96 -14.00
N TYR A 137 17.64 25.17 -13.66
CA TYR A 137 18.17 26.52 -13.48
C TYR A 137 18.14 27.33 -14.79
N GLY A 138 18.43 26.70 -15.92
CA GLY A 138 18.34 27.32 -17.23
C GLY A 138 16.91 27.72 -17.59
N PHE A 139 15.92 26.88 -17.27
CA PHE A 139 14.51 27.14 -17.56
C PHE A 139 13.97 28.31 -16.74
N PHE A 140 14.10 28.26 -15.41
CA PHE A 140 13.59 29.32 -14.54
C PHE A 140 14.42 30.61 -14.65
N GLY A 141 15.74 30.50 -14.78
CA GLY A 141 16.60 31.66 -15.03
C GLY A 141 16.30 32.33 -16.36
N GLY A 142 16.14 31.54 -17.43
CA GLY A 142 15.74 32.04 -18.74
C GLY A 142 14.37 32.73 -18.72
N MET A 143 13.40 32.19 -17.96
CA MET A 143 12.09 32.81 -17.77
C MET A 143 12.20 34.20 -17.12
N VAL A 144 12.97 34.32 -16.04
CA VAL A 144 13.18 35.61 -15.36
C VAL A 144 13.88 36.61 -16.28
N LEU A 145 14.89 36.19 -17.04
CA LEU A 145 15.57 37.07 -17.99
C LEU A 145 14.63 37.57 -19.09
N LEU A 146 13.79 36.70 -19.66
CA LEU A 146 12.78 37.08 -20.64
C LEU A 146 11.68 37.97 -20.04
N MET A 147 11.39 37.82 -18.75
CA MET A 147 10.50 38.73 -18.00
C MET A 147 11.12 40.10 -17.82
N MET A 148 12.37 40.17 -17.36
CA MET A 148 13.10 41.42 -17.20
C MET A 148 13.26 42.17 -18.53
N PHE A 149 13.62 41.47 -19.60
CA PHE A 149 13.74 42.05 -20.94
C PHE A 149 12.42 42.64 -21.44
N SER A 150 11.32 41.91 -21.28
CA SER A 150 9.97 42.37 -21.65
C SER A 150 9.54 43.62 -20.86
N GLN A 151 9.79 43.64 -19.54
CA GLN A 151 9.49 44.81 -18.71
C GLN A 151 10.35 46.01 -19.10
N TYR A 152 11.64 45.81 -19.37
CA TYR A 152 12.54 46.86 -19.81
C TYR A 152 12.13 47.41 -21.19
N SER A 153 11.83 46.54 -22.16
CA SER A 153 11.51 46.97 -23.53
C SER A 153 10.19 47.75 -23.57
N VAL A 154 9.15 47.24 -22.91
CA VAL A 154 7.85 47.90 -22.81
C VAL A 154 7.94 49.18 -21.97
N GLY A 155 8.59 49.11 -20.80
CA GLY A 155 8.77 50.26 -19.91
C GLY A 155 9.57 51.37 -20.58
N SER A 156 10.59 51.01 -21.37
CA SER A 156 11.34 51.93 -22.20
C SER A 156 10.40 52.69 -23.15
N THR A 157 9.62 52.00 -23.99
CA THR A 157 8.73 52.67 -24.95
C THR A 157 7.71 53.59 -24.25
N LEU A 158 7.15 53.15 -23.13
CA LEU A 158 6.17 53.94 -22.36
C LEU A 158 6.78 55.19 -21.71
N ILE A 159 8.07 55.16 -21.35
CA ILE A 159 8.79 56.35 -20.87
C ILE A 159 8.92 57.38 -22.01
N ASP A 160 9.17 56.93 -23.25
CA ASP A 160 9.25 57.84 -24.41
C ASP A 160 7.87 58.44 -24.76
N GLU A 161 6.81 57.65 -24.58
CA GLU A 161 5.41 58.08 -24.82
C GLU A 161 4.85 58.94 -23.67
N GLY A 162 5.50 58.95 -22.50
CA GLY A 162 5.04 59.67 -21.32
C GLY A 162 3.82 59.05 -20.60
N ASP A 163 3.46 57.81 -20.90
CA ASP A 163 2.24 57.14 -20.40
C ASP A 163 2.47 56.50 -19.02
N LEU A 164 2.37 57.32 -17.98
CA LEU A 164 2.55 56.90 -16.59
C LEU A 164 1.52 55.82 -16.14
N PRO A 165 0.21 55.91 -16.45
CA PRO A 165 -0.76 54.87 -16.07
C PRO A 165 -0.42 53.48 -16.62
N ARG A 166 -0.04 53.38 -17.91
CA ARG A 166 0.36 52.09 -18.49
C ARG A 166 1.68 51.60 -17.92
N LEU A 167 2.62 52.49 -17.61
CA LEU A 167 3.89 52.13 -16.99
C LEU A 167 3.67 51.50 -15.58
N VAL A 168 2.75 52.06 -14.78
CA VAL A 168 2.33 51.49 -13.49
C VAL A 168 1.71 50.09 -13.68
N ALA A 169 0.87 49.91 -14.70
CA ALA A 169 0.24 48.61 -14.97
C ALA A 169 1.27 47.54 -15.36
N VAL A 170 2.26 47.88 -16.18
CA VAL A 170 3.35 46.98 -16.61
C VAL A 170 4.24 46.58 -15.44
N GLU A 171 4.56 47.53 -14.54
CA GLU A 171 5.29 47.24 -13.31
C GLU A 171 4.53 46.21 -12.45
N LYS A 172 3.25 46.48 -12.16
CA LYS A 172 2.39 45.60 -11.35
C LYS A 172 2.24 44.21 -11.96
N ASN A 173 1.98 44.12 -13.26
CA ASN A 173 1.83 42.85 -13.96
C ASN A 173 3.12 42.01 -13.91
N GLY A 174 4.28 42.64 -13.98
CA GLY A 174 5.54 41.91 -13.85
C GLY A 174 5.79 41.37 -12.44
N ILE A 175 5.38 42.09 -11.39
CA ILE A 175 5.42 41.59 -10.01
C ILE A 175 4.47 40.39 -9.83
N ILE A 176 3.26 40.47 -10.38
CA ILE A 176 2.29 39.34 -10.34
C ILE A 176 2.87 38.12 -11.05
N ASN A 177 3.44 38.29 -12.25
CA ASN A 177 4.06 37.19 -12.98
C ASN A 177 5.23 36.57 -12.21
N LEU A 178 6.03 37.39 -11.51
CA LEU A 178 7.14 36.90 -10.70
C LEU A 178 6.65 36.12 -9.47
N LEU A 179 5.56 36.57 -8.85
CA LEU A 179 4.89 35.85 -7.76
C LEU A 179 4.40 34.48 -8.23
N VAL A 180 3.74 34.42 -9.39
CA VAL A 180 3.29 33.14 -9.96
C VAL A 180 4.49 32.22 -10.23
N LEU A 181 5.56 32.74 -10.84
CA LEU A 181 6.74 31.94 -11.17
C LEU A 181 7.47 31.41 -9.93
N THR A 182 7.64 32.23 -8.90
CA THR A 182 8.28 31.83 -7.63
C THR A 182 7.44 30.82 -6.85
N MET A 183 6.10 30.97 -6.86
CA MET A 183 5.19 29.98 -6.27
C MET A 183 5.23 28.66 -7.03
N LEU A 184 5.17 28.69 -8.37
CA LEU A 184 5.29 27.48 -9.19
C LEU A 184 6.62 26.76 -8.95
N TYR A 185 7.73 27.50 -8.86
CA TYR A 185 9.02 26.93 -8.50
C TYR A 185 8.97 26.20 -7.15
N SER A 186 8.42 26.84 -6.12
CA SER A 186 8.35 26.25 -4.77
C SER A 186 7.46 25.01 -4.66
N VAL A 187 6.35 24.97 -5.41
CA VAL A 187 5.35 23.90 -5.35
C VAL A 187 5.79 22.71 -6.20
N PHE A 188 6.18 22.96 -7.44
CA PHE A 188 6.50 21.90 -8.39
C PHE A 188 7.95 21.41 -8.26
N ILE A 189 8.88 22.29 -7.88
CA ILE A 189 10.30 21.96 -7.72
C ILE A 189 10.73 22.23 -6.26
N PRO A 190 10.15 21.50 -5.30
CA PRO A 190 10.52 21.68 -3.90
C PRO A 190 11.95 21.21 -3.70
N ASN A 191 12.79 22.18 -3.43
CA ASN A 191 14.20 22.03 -3.11
C ASN A 191 14.37 22.17 -1.59
N ASP A 192 15.55 21.82 -1.05
CA ASP A 192 15.87 22.19 0.33
C ASP A 192 15.60 23.69 0.56
N PRO A 193 15.00 24.11 1.70
CA PRO A 193 14.62 25.50 1.92
C PRO A 193 15.75 26.51 1.67
N ARG A 194 17.01 26.13 1.89
CA ARG A 194 18.18 26.98 1.60
C ARG A 194 18.41 27.16 0.10
N THR A 195 18.17 26.14 -0.70
CA THR A 195 18.30 26.21 -2.16
C THR A 195 17.11 26.96 -2.77
N THR A 196 15.90 26.69 -2.29
CA THR A 196 14.71 27.47 -2.66
C THR A 196 14.92 28.96 -2.35
N ALA A 197 15.42 29.29 -1.15
CA ALA A 197 15.71 30.66 -0.78
C ALA A 197 16.72 31.33 -1.71
N ARG A 198 17.82 30.65 -2.07
CA ARG A 198 18.80 31.22 -3.01
C ARG A 198 18.17 31.54 -4.37
N VAL A 199 17.43 30.60 -4.95
CA VAL A 199 16.82 30.78 -6.27
C VAL A 199 15.73 31.87 -6.21
N VAL A 200 14.79 31.77 -5.29
CA VAL A 200 13.69 32.74 -5.17
C VAL A 200 14.20 34.15 -4.86
N MET A 201 15.21 34.30 -4.01
CA MET A 201 15.83 35.61 -3.74
C MET A 201 16.53 36.17 -4.97
N THR A 202 17.19 35.35 -5.80
CA THR A 202 17.76 35.84 -7.06
C THR A 202 16.70 36.30 -8.05
N MET A 203 15.56 35.60 -8.12
CA MET A 203 14.42 36.00 -8.96
C MET A 203 13.78 37.30 -8.44
N ALA A 204 13.68 37.46 -7.13
CA ALA A 204 13.12 38.63 -6.44
C ALA A 204 13.88 39.93 -6.73
N LEU A 205 15.16 39.86 -7.12
CA LEU A 205 15.94 41.03 -7.51
C LEU A 205 15.56 41.57 -8.91
N GLY A 206 14.93 40.75 -9.76
CA GLY A 206 14.65 41.08 -11.16
C GLY A 206 13.91 42.42 -11.38
N PRO A 207 12.76 42.66 -10.73
CA PRO A 207 12.01 43.91 -10.89
C PRO A 207 12.81 45.16 -10.51
N PHE A 208 13.65 45.07 -9.46
CA PHE A 208 14.48 46.17 -9.01
C PHE A 208 15.63 46.47 -9.99
N LEU A 209 16.22 45.42 -10.57
CA LEU A 209 17.23 45.57 -11.62
C LEU A 209 16.66 46.23 -12.89
N VAL A 210 15.42 45.88 -13.26
CA VAL A 210 14.73 46.53 -14.39
C VAL A 210 14.48 48.00 -14.10
N LEU A 211 13.95 48.33 -12.91
CA LEU A 211 13.72 49.72 -12.50
C LEU A 211 15.01 50.54 -12.50
N ALA A 212 16.11 49.98 -11.98
CA ALA A 212 17.42 50.62 -12.02
C ALA A 212 17.92 50.84 -13.45
N ALA A 213 17.76 49.85 -14.34
CA ALA A 213 18.14 49.97 -15.74
C ALA A 213 17.35 51.06 -16.49
N LEU A 214 16.06 51.22 -16.20
CA LEU A 214 15.22 52.26 -16.81
C LEU A 214 15.67 53.67 -16.43
N GLN A 215 16.26 53.89 -15.25
CA GLN A 215 16.76 55.21 -14.84
C GLN A 215 17.90 55.72 -15.71
N TRP A 216 18.69 54.82 -16.31
CA TRP A 216 19.82 55.18 -17.17
C TRP A 216 19.46 55.33 -18.65
N LYS A 217 18.18 55.18 -19.00
CA LYS A 217 17.75 55.17 -20.40
C LYS A 217 17.91 56.54 -21.08
N SER A 218 17.48 57.62 -20.44
CA SER A 218 17.51 58.98 -21.00
C SER A 218 17.62 60.00 -19.87
N ALA A 219 17.97 61.25 -20.20
CA ALA A 219 18.10 62.32 -19.21
C ALA A 219 16.77 62.62 -18.46
N GLU A 220 15.63 62.31 -19.09
CA GLU A 220 14.29 62.54 -18.54
C GLU A 220 13.73 61.30 -17.81
N ALA A 221 14.33 60.12 -18.01
CA ALA A 221 13.89 58.86 -17.41
C ALA A 221 13.90 58.86 -15.87
N PRO A 222 14.90 59.43 -15.16
CA PRO A 222 14.88 59.50 -13.70
C PRO A 222 13.66 60.22 -13.14
N ALA A 223 13.22 61.30 -13.80
CA ALA A 223 12.04 62.06 -13.39
C ALA A 223 10.74 61.26 -13.59
N MET A 224 10.65 60.47 -14.66
CA MET A 224 9.52 59.59 -14.92
C MET A 224 9.49 58.41 -13.94
N VAL A 225 10.64 57.79 -13.66
CA VAL A 225 10.75 56.69 -12.69
C VAL A 225 10.42 57.18 -11.26
N ASP A 226 10.77 58.40 -10.89
CA ASP A 226 10.37 59.02 -9.62
C ASP A 226 8.84 59.28 -9.54
N ARG A 227 8.20 59.60 -10.67
CA ARG A 227 6.73 59.67 -10.76
C ARG A 227 6.08 58.29 -10.65
N LEU A 228 6.66 57.28 -11.31
CA LEU A 228 6.25 55.87 -11.18
C LEU A 228 6.35 55.41 -9.73
N ALA A 229 7.49 55.66 -9.06
CA ALA A 229 7.68 55.32 -7.66
C ALA A 229 6.62 55.98 -6.77
N ARG A 230 6.26 57.24 -7.00
CA ARG A 230 5.19 57.93 -6.24
C ARG A 230 3.78 57.40 -6.53
N ALA A 231 3.51 56.98 -7.77
CA ALA A 231 2.19 56.49 -8.20
C ALA A 231 1.98 54.99 -7.91
N GLY A 232 3.03 54.19 -7.95
CA GLY A 232 3.02 52.72 -7.92
C GLY A 232 3.08 52.10 -6.53
N SER A 233 3.30 52.89 -5.47
CA SER A 233 3.56 52.42 -4.09
C SER A 233 4.77 51.47 -4.03
N PRO A 234 6.00 52.01 -3.98
CA PRO A 234 7.22 51.22 -4.09
C PRO A 234 7.42 50.35 -2.85
N ILE A 235 6.95 50.84 -1.70
CA ILE A 235 6.86 50.10 -0.44
C ILE A 235 5.91 48.91 -0.59
N GLY A 236 4.74 49.11 -1.20
CA GLY A 236 3.79 48.03 -1.45
C GLY A 236 4.37 46.94 -2.34
N ASN A 237 5.02 47.32 -3.43
CA ASN A 237 5.67 46.38 -4.35
C ASN A 237 6.81 45.60 -3.69
N MET A 238 7.65 46.26 -2.88
CA MET A 238 8.69 45.59 -2.11
C MET A 238 8.10 44.59 -1.10
N LEU A 239 7.02 44.96 -0.42
CA LEU A 239 6.32 44.07 0.50
C LEU A 239 5.72 42.85 -0.21
N PHE A 240 5.12 43.01 -1.40
CA PHE A 240 4.60 41.88 -2.19
C PHE A 240 5.69 40.90 -2.60
N VAL A 241 6.87 41.39 -3.02
CA VAL A 241 8.02 40.54 -3.39
C VAL A 241 8.61 39.83 -2.18
N ILE A 242 8.72 40.51 -1.03
CA ILE A 242 9.19 39.90 0.21
C ILE A 242 8.20 38.83 0.71
N LEU A 243 6.91 39.13 0.68
CA LEU A 243 5.86 38.21 1.12
C LEU A 243 5.77 36.99 0.21
N SER A 244 5.89 37.17 -1.12
CA SER A 244 5.89 36.05 -2.06
C SER A 244 7.13 35.17 -1.88
N ALA A 245 8.31 35.78 -1.66
CA ALA A 245 9.52 35.03 -1.38
C ALA A 245 9.41 34.24 -0.06
N ALA A 246 8.90 34.87 1.00
CA ALA A 246 8.67 34.21 2.29
C ALA A 246 7.67 33.05 2.17
N LEU A 247 6.55 33.26 1.46
CA LEU A 247 5.53 32.25 1.24
C LEU A 247 6.05 31.08 0.39
N ALA A 248 6.82 31.35 -0.67
CA ALA A 248 7.45 30.33 -1.50
C ALA A 248 8.46 29.48 -0.69
N ILE A 249 9.29 30.12 0.15
CA ILE A 249 10.24 29.43 1.02
C ILE A 249 9.49 28.57 2.06
N TYR A 250 8.45 29.12 2.68
CA TYR A 250 7.64 28.41 3.68
C TYR A 250 6.86 27.23 3.07
N THR A 251 6.29 27.41 1.89
CA THR A 251 5.61 26.35 1.14
C THR A 251 6.57 25.22 0.80
N SER A 252 7.78 25.56 0.35
CA SER A 252 8.84 24.58 0.12
C SER A 252 9.25 23.85 1.41
N HIS A 253 9.26 24.54 2.56
CA HIS A 253 9.52 23.90 3.86
C HIS A 253 8.42 22.89 4.24
N ILE A 254 7.14 23.27 4.19
CA ILE A 254 6.00 22.39 4.47
C ILE A 254 6.00 21.18 3.54
N LEU A 255 6.09 21.40 2.21
CA LEU A 255 6.04 20.32 1.23
C LEU A 255 7.20 19.34 1.40
N ASN A 256 8.40 19.83 1.75
CA ASN A 256 9.52 18.95 2.06
C ASN A 256 9.34 18.20 3.37
N HIS A 257 8.76 18.83 4.39
CA HIS A 257 8.50 18.18 5.67
C HIS A 257 7.47 17.07 5.53
N LEU A 258 6.30 17.37 4.95
CA LEU A 258 5.24 16.39 4.66
C LEU A 258 5.76 15.21 3.82
N ARG A 259 6.65 15.46 2.86
CA ARG A 259 7.27 14.39 2.07
C ARG A 259 8.22 13.52 2.89
N ARG A 260 9.03 14.12 3.74
CA ARG A 260 9.93 13.37 4.63
C ARG A 260 9.11 12.54 5.62
N ASP A 261 8.00 13.05 6.10
CA ASP A 261 7.11 12.35 7.03
C ASP A 261 6.36 11.22 6.33
N LEU A 262 5.85 11.43 5.11
CA LEU A 262 5.32 10.34 4.26
C LEU A 262 6.38 9.27 3.96
N HIS A 263 7.64 9.66 3.80
CA HIS A 263 8.72 8.72 3.53
C HIS A 263 9.13 7.94 4.79
N LYS A 264 9.09 8.59 5.95
CA LYS A 264 9.26 7.94 7.26
C LYS A 264 8.09 7.04 7.60
N ALA A 265 6.86 7.43 7.28
CA ALA A 265 5.67 6.59 7.44
C ALA A 265 5.75 5.30 6.61
N LYS A 266 6.49 5.31 5.49
CA LYS A 266 6.80 4.11 4.70
C LYS A 266 8.00 3.31 5.23
N LYS A 267 8.67 3.75 6.30
CA LYS A 267 9.82 3.07 6.90
C LYS A 267 9.52 2.73 8.36
N LEU A 268 9.39 1.44 8.63
CA LEU A 268 9.19 0.93 9.98
C LEU A 268 10.42 0.14 10.39
N GLY A 269 11.21 0.66 11.34
CA GLY A 269 12.51 0.07 11.69
C GLY A 269 13.43 -0.10 10.46
N GLN A 270 13.84 -1.34 10.18
CA GLN A 270 14.69 -1.72 9.04
C GLN A 270 13.90 -2.10 7.78
N TYR A 271 12.59 -1.92 7.80
CA TYR A 271 11.68 -2.38 6.77
C TYR A 271 11.09 -1.19 6.01
N ARG A 272 10.98 -1.36 4.69
CA ARG A 272 10.24 -0.45 3.82
C ARG A 272 8.86 -1.07 3.55
N LEU A 273 7.80 -0.38 3.95
CA LEU A 273 6.42 -0.77 3.66
C LEU A 273 6.11 -0.56 2.17
N GLY A 274 5.56 -1.60 1.56
CA GLY A 274 5.04 -1.66 0.21
C GLY A 274 3.52 -1.54 0.21
N GLU A 275 2.85 -2.41 -0.55
CA GLU A 275 1.39 -2.46 -0.62
C GLU A 275 0.78 -3.18 0.59
N LYS A 276 -0.50 -2.91 0.84
CA LYS A 276 -1.27 -3.61 1.87
C LYS A 276 -1.69 -4.96 1.31
N LEU A 277 -1.40 -6.03 2.04
CA LEU A 277 -1.78 -7.40 1.70
C LEU A 277 -3.13 -7.79 2.32
N GLY A 278 -3.57 -7.11 3.38
CA GLY A 278 -4.85 -7.40 4.00
C GLY A 278 -5.08 -6.60 5.27
N GLU A 279 -6.31 -6.68 5.78
CA GLU A 279 -6.73 -6.11 7.07
C GLU A 279 -7.62 -7.11 7.79
N GLY A 280 -7.58 -7.10 9.13
CA GLY A 280 -8.60 -7.72 9.94
C GLY A 280 -8.73 -7.07 11.30
N GLY A 281 -9.40 -7.76 12.23
CA GLY A 281 -9.70 -7.23 13.56
C GLY A 281 -8.48 -6.82 14.38
N MET A 282 -7.34 -7.49 14.20
CA MET A 282 -6.13 -7.26 14.99
C MET A 282 -5.15 -6.25 14.39
N GLY A 283 -5.32 -5.90 13.12
CA GLY A 283 -4.23 -5.21 12.43
C GLY A 283 -4.34 -5.20 10.92
N GLU A 284 -3.35 -4.55 10.33
CA GLU A 284 -3.13 -4.47 8.89
C GLU A 284 -1.84 -5.22 8.54
N VAL A 285 -1.85 -5.96 7.43
CA VAL A 285 -0.67 -6.68 6.93
C VAL A 285 -0.19 -6.00 5.66
N TYR A 286 1.10 -5.73 5.58
CA TYR A 286 1.75 -5.09 4.43
C TYR A 286 2.83 -5.99 3.85
N LEU A 287 2.98 -5.97 2.53
CA LEU A 287 4.20 -6.40 1.88
C LEU A 287 5.28 -5.39 2.28
N ALA A 288 6.41 -5.88 2.74
CA ALA A 288 7.54 -5.07 3.13
C ALA A 288 8.84 -5.65 2.57
N GLU A 289 9.87 -4.82 2.54
CA GLU A 289 11.21 -5.24 2.12
C GLU A 289 12.21 -4.85 3.19
N HIS A 290 13.01 -5.82 3.65
CA HIS A 290 14.12 -5.53 4.53
C HIS A 290 15.18 -4.69 3.78
N GLN A 291 15.52 -3.51 4.28
CA GLN A 291 16.28 -2.52 3.51
C GLN A 291 17.69 -2.97 3.12
N LEU A 292 18.39 -3.71 4.00
CA LEU A 292 19.74 -4.21 3.76
C LEU A 292 19.76 -5.50 2.93
N LEU A 293 18.97 -6.50 3.34
CA LEU A 293 18.92 -7.81 2.70
C LEU A 293 18.16 -7.83 1.37
N LYS A 294 17.34 -6.81 1.10
CA LYS A 294 16.48 -6.75 -0.10
C LYS A 294 15.55 -7.95 -0.24
N ARG A 295 15.20 -8.57 0.89
CA ARG A 295 14.31 -9.72 0.99
C ARG A 295 12.87 -9.24 1.21
N PRO A 296 11.88 -9.74 0.46
CA PRO A 296 10.47 -9.49 0.73
C PRO A 296 10.06 -10.19 2.04
N CYS A 297 9.18 -9.54 2.80
CA CYS A 297 8.61 -10.02 4.05
C CYS A 297 7.19 -9.48 4.20
N ALA A 298 6.36 -10.13 4.99
CA ALA A 298 5.08 -9.56 5.43
C ALA A 298 5.27 -8.87 6.78
N LEU A 299 4.71 -7.68 6.95
CA LEU A 299 4.76 -6.92 8.20
C LEU A 299 3.33 -6.66 8.67
N LYS A 300 2.99 -7.12 9.87
CA LYS A 300 1.69 -6.87 10.49
C LYS A 300 1.79 -5.74 11.51
N LEU A 301 1.02 -4.69 11.30
CA LEU A 301 0.81 -3.58 12.23
C LEU A 301 -0.40 -3.88 13.11
N ILE A 302 -0.26 -3.77 14.43
CA ILE A 302 -1.34 -4.05 15.36
C ILE A 302 -2.15 -2.79 15.65
N LYS A 303 -3.48 -2.90 15.58
CA LYS A 303 -4.40 -1.78 15.77
C LYS A 303 -4.25 -1.13 17.17
N PRO A 304 -4.46 0.20 17.28
CA PRO A 304 -4.29 0.94 18.53
C PRO A 304 -5.12 0.42 19.71
N ASP A 305 -6.29 -0.18 19.46
CA ASP A 305 -7.17 -0.67 20.53
C ASP A 305 -6.51 -1.78 21.37
N VAL A 306 -5.70 -2.64 20.73
CA VAL A 306 -4.88 -3.64 21.43
C VAL A 306 -3.69 -2.99 22.13
N ASN A 307 -3.06 -1.98 21.50
CA ASN A 307 -1.92 -1.24 22.07
C ASN A 307 -2.32 -0.37 23.27
N SER A 308 -3.59 0.03 23.37
CA SER A 308 -4.10 0.90 24.43
C SER A 308 -4.16 0.22 25.80
N ASN A 309 -4.16 -1.12 25.84
CA ASN A 309 -4.11 -1.93 27.06
C ASN A 309 -2.72 -2.56 27.24
N PRO A 310 -1.86 -2.01 28.11
CA PRO A 310 -0.49 -2.50 28.31
C PRO A 310 -0.39 -3.98 28.71
N ILE A 311 -1.41 -4.51 29.39
CA ILE A 311 -1.43 -5.92 29.82
C ILE A 311 -1.72 -6.84 28.63
N ALA A 312 -2.63 -6.44 27.75
CA ALA A 312 -2.93 -7.18 26.52
C ALA A 312 -1.70 -7.14 25.59
N LEU A 313 -1.08 -5.98 25.41
CA LEU A 313 0.11 -5.85 24.57
C LEU A 313 1.28 -6.72 25.07
N ALA A 314 1.59 -6.70 26.37
CA ALA A 314 2.66 -7.53 26.93
C ALA A 314 2.40 -9.05 26.80
N ARG A 315 1.13 -9.47 26.82
CA ARG A 315 0.76 -10.87 26.54
C ARG A 315 0.94 -11.19 25.06
N PHE A 316 0.60 -10.27 24.17
CA PHE A 316 0.78 -10.44 22.72
C PHE A 316 2.24 -10.65 22.39
N GLU A 317 3.10 -9.76 22.90
CA GLU A 317 4.54 -9.83 22.70
C GLU A 317 5.10 -11.18 23.13
N ARG A 318 4.61 -11.71 24.25
CA ARG A 318 5.01 -13.03 24.73
C ARG A 318 4.55 -14.17 23.83
N GLU A 319 3.36 -14.07 23.25
CA GLU A 319 2.86 -15.06 22.29
C GLU A 319 3.65 -15.00 20.97
N VAL A 320 3.91 -13.81 20.44
CA VAL A 320 4.80 -13.61 19.27
C VAL A 320 6.19 -14.17 19.55
N GLN A 321 6.77 -13.91 20.72
CA GLN A 321 8.06 -14.48 21.13
C GLN A 321 8.03 -16.01 21.18
N THR A 322 6.94 -16.58 21.70
CA THR A 322 6.78 -18.04 21.79
C THR A 322 6.63 -18.64 20.39
N ALA A 323 5.81 -18.05 19.52
CA ALA A 323 5.64 -18.47 18.14
C ALA A 323 6.95 -18.36 17.34
N ALA A 324 7.76 -17.33 17.60
CA ALA A 324 9.07 -17.15 16.97
C ALA A 324 10.11 -18.24 17.36
N THR A 325 9.84 -19.06 18.39
CA THR A 325 10.70 -20.21 18.72
C THR A 325 10.38 -21.47 17.91
N LEU A 326 9.24 -21.50 17.22
CA LEU A 326 8.86 -22.61 16.36
C LEU A 326 9.73 -22.62 15.10
N SER A 327 10.15 -23.81 14.66
CA SER A 327 11.14 -23.98 13.58
C SER A 327 10.69 -24.93 12.48
N HIS A 328 9.50 -25.53 12.62
CA HIS A 328 8.97 -26.46 11.64
C HIS A 328 8.75 -25.77 10.28
N PRO A 329 9.12 -26.40 9.15
CA PRO A 329 9.02 -25.79 7.83
C PRO A 329 7.59 -25.41 7.42
N ASN A 330 6.57 -26.02 8.03
CA ASN A 330 5.16 -25.71 7.81
C ASN A 330 4.55 -24.72 8.82
N THR A 331 5.38 -24.09 9.66
CA THR A 331 5.00 -22.96 10.52
C THR A 331 5.50 -21.66 9.86
N ILE A 332 4.73 -20.57 9.97
CA ILE A 332 5.18 -19.25 9.55
C ILE A 332 6.44 -18.82 10.32
N GLU A 333 7.48 -18.44 9.61
CA GLU A 333 8.71 -17.92 10.22
C GLU A 333 8.54 -16.44 10.59
N ILE A 334 8.74 -16.10 11.85
CA ILE A 334 8.78 -14.71 12.34
C ILE A 334 10.23 -14.25 12.37
N PHE A 335 10.55 -13.20 11.61
CA PHE A 335 11.90 -12.66 11.49
C PHE A 335 12.24 -11.67 12.60
N ASP A 336 11.31 -10.79 12.96
CA ASP A 336 11.55 -9.68 13.88
C ASP A 336 10.23 -9.18 14.49
N TYR A 337 10.31 -8.42 15.57
CA TYR A 337 9.19 -7.69 16.16
C TYR A 337 9.67 -6.42 16.87
N GLY A 338 8.80 -5.42 16.97
CA GLY A 338 9.17 -4.16 17.60
C GLY A 338 8.04 -3.15 17.70
N HIS A 339 8.41 -1.91 17.98
CA HIS A 339 7.49 -0.79 18.05
C HIS A 339 7.90 0.29 17.05
N ALA A 340 6.92 0.86 16.37
CA ALA A 340 7.09 2.03 15.52
C ALA A 340 7.35 3.29 16.38
N ASP A 341 7.75 4.39 15.73
CA ASP A 341 8.06 5.65 16.42
C ASP A 341 6.85 6.22 17.19
N ASP A 342 5.63 5.89 16.77
CA ASP A 342 4.37 6.27 17.41
C ASP A 342 3.91 5.28 18.51
N GLY A 343 4.70 4.24 18.78
CA GLY A 343 4.40 3.19 19.75
C GLY A 343 3.56 2.04 19.21
N THR A 344 3.25 2.01 17.90
CA THR A 344 2.49 0.90 17.30
C THR A 344 3.32 -0.37 17.29
N PHE A 345 2.83 -1.45 17.90
CA PHE A 345 3.49 -2.74 17.84
C PHE A 345 3.38 -3.36 16.44
N TYR A 346 4.48 -3.98 16.00
CA TYR A 346 4.54 -4.69 14.74
C TYR A 346 5.39 -5.95 14.86
N TYR A 347 5.12 -6.91 13.98
CA TYR A 347 6.02 -8.02 13.75
C TYR A 347 6.18 -8.30 12.25
N VAL A 348 7.31 -8.89 11.93
CA VAL A 348 7.73 -9.19 10.57
C VAL A 348 7.86 -10.69 10.42
N MET A 349 7.24 -11.22 9.37
CA MET A 349 7.20 -12.64 9.06
C MET A 349 7.57 -12.90 7.60
N GLU A 350 7.82 -14.16 7.27
CA GLU A 350 8.08 -14.55 5.89
C GLU A 350 6.93 -14.15 4.97
N TYR A 351 7.28 -13.67 3.78
CA TYR A 351 6.31 -13.43 2.73
C TYR A 351 6.05 -14.75 2.00
N LEU A 352 4.79 -15.14 1.89
CA LEU A 352 4.37 -16.41 1.33
C LEU A 352 3.52 -16.19 0.06
N PRO A 353 4.11 -16.30 -1.15
CA PRO A 353 3.32 -16.24 -2.37
C PRO A 353 2.43 -17.48 -2.47
N GLY A 354 1.12 -17.27 -2.35
CA GLY A 354 0.14 -18.35 -2.28
C GLY A 354 -1.26 -17.85 -1.96
N LEU A 355 -2.14 -18.80 -1.62
CA LEU A 355 -3.53 -18.56 -1.24
C LEU A 355 -3.83 -19.22 0.10
N SER A 356 -4.73 -18.65 0.89
CA SER A 356 -5.25 -19.38 2.05
C SER A 356 -6.10 -20.57 1.59
N VAL A 357 -6.28 -21.58 2.45
CA VAL A 357 -7.21 -22.69 2.16
C VAL A 357 -8.63 -22.16 1.98
N SER A 358 -8.99 -21.08 2.68
CA SER A 358 -10.26 -20.39 2.44
C SER A 358 -10.37 -19.92 0.99
N ASP A 359 -9.41 -19.10 0.53
CA ASP A 359 -9.45 -18.52 -0.81
C ASP A 359 -9.36 -19.60 -1.89
N LEU A 360 -8.53 -20.61 -1.66
CA LEU A 360 -8.35 -21.73 -2.58
C LEU A 360 -9.69 -22.46 -2.83
N VAL A 361 -10.46 -22.73 -1.78
CA VAL A 361 -11.76 -23.41 -1.88
C VAL A 361 -12.84 -22.49 -2.43
N HIS A 362 -12.87 -21.21 -2.04
CA HIS A 362 -13.83 -20.25 -2.56
C HIS A 362 -13.63 -19.98 -4.06
N GLN A 363 -12.38 -19.88 -4.50
CA GLN A 363 -12.04 -19.54 -5.88
C GLN A 363 -12.12 -20.76 -6.82
N PHE A 364 -11.66 -21.93 -6.39
CA PHE A 364 -11.53 -23.11 -7.25
C PHE A 364 -12.47 -24.27 -6.88
N GLY A 365 -13.26 -24.10 -5.82
CA GLY A 365 -14.17 -25.13 -5.31
C GLY A 365 -13.48 -26.17 -4.42
N PRO A 366 -14.22 -27.23 -4.05
CA PRO A 366 -13.71 -28.28 -3.17
C PRO A 366 -12.50 -29.01 -3.75
N LEU A 367 -11.52 -29.31 -2.90
CA LEU A 367 -10.25 -29.91 -3.28
C LEU A 367 -10.38 -31.42 -3.55
N PRO A 368 -9.50 -32.00 -4.38
CA PRO A 368 -9.35 -33.45 -4.49
C PRO A 368 -8.96 -34.08 -3.13
N PRO A 369 -9.49 -35.27 -2.77
CA PRO A 369 -9.17 -35.95 -1.51
C PRO A 369 -7.68 -36.11 -1.25
N GLY A 370 -6.91 -36.55 -2.25
CA GLY A 370 -5.45 -36.72 -2.15
C GLY A 370 -4.74 -35.40 -1.84
N ARG A 371 -5.14 -34.29 -2.48
CA ARG A 371 -4.58 -32.95 -2.22
C ARG A 371 -4.86 -32.48 -0.81
N ALA A 372 -6.08 -32.69 -0.32
CA ALA A 372 -6.45 -32.31 1.03
C ALA A 372 -5.64 -33.08 2.09
N VAL A 373 -5.45 -34.39 1.88
CA VAL A 373 -4.57 -35.24 2.71
C VAL A 373 -3.13 -34.74 2.66
N PHE A 374 -2.60 -34.44 1.46
CA PHE A 374 -1.25 -33.95 1.26
C PHE A 374 -0.97 -32.66 2.06
N LEU A 375 -1.87 -31.67 1.99
CA LEU A 375 -1.75 -30.41 2.72
C LEU A 375 -1.93 -30.60 4.24
N MET A 376 -2.93 -31.36 4.68
CA MET A 376 -3.21 -31.52 6.11
C MET A 376 -2.13 -32.30 6.85
N ARG A 377 -1.43 -33.23 6.19
CA ARG A 377 -0.28 -33.91 6.78
C ARG A 377 0.88 -32.95 7.08
N GLN A 378 1.11 -31.95 6.23
CA GLN A 378 2.09 -30.89 6.46
C GLN A 378 1.70 -30.02 7.67
N VAL A 379 0.43 -29.63 7.75
CA VAL A 379 -0.12 -28.86 8.89
C VAL A 379 0.00 -29.65 10.21
N CYS A 380 -0.26 -30.96 10.19
CA CYS A 380 -0.06 -31.82 11.36
C CYS A 380 1.40 -31.82 11.85
N GLY A 381 2.37 -31.68 10.95
CA GLY A 381 3.79 -31.55 11.30
C GLY A 381 4.05 -30.29 12.13
N ALA A 382 3.52 -29.15 11.69
CA ALA A 382 3.63 -27.88 12.41
C ALA A 382 2.99 -27.94 13.80
N LEU A 383 1.75 -28.45 13.90
CA LEU A 383 1.07 -28.61 15.18
C LEU A 383 1.79 -29.59 16.12
N SER A 384 2.38 -30.66 15.58
CA SER A 384 3.13 -31.63 16.40
C SER A 384 4.39 -31.03 17.03
N GLU A 385 5.05 -30.06 16.40
CA GLU A 385 6.13 -29.29 17.03
C GLU A 385 5.56 -28.37 18.11
N ALA A 386 4.56 -27.56 17.76
CA ALA A 386 3.95 -26.59 18.67
C ALA A 386 3.41 -27.24 19.96
N HIS A 387 2.62 -28.31 19.84
CA HIS A 387 2.01 -29.01 20.98
C HIS A 387 3.06 -29.59 21.94
N ARG A 388 4.19 -30.09 21.40
CA ARG A 388 5.30 -30.61 22.21
C ARG A 388 6.03 -29.51 22.99
N MET A 389 5.94 -28.27 22.52
CA MET A 389 6.43 -27.09 23.22
C MET A 389 5.37 -26.44 24.12
N GLY A 390 4.19 -27.07 24.25
CA GLY A 390 3.07 -26.56 25.06
C GLY A 390 2.30 -25.41 24.41
N VAL A 391 2.51 -25.16 23.11
CA VAL A 391 1.83 -24.13 22.35
C VAL A 391 0.62 -24.75 21.65
N ILE A 392 -0.57 -24.22 21.92
CA ILE A 392 -1.83 -24.64 21.27
C ILE A 392 -2.27 -23.49 20.37
N HIS A 393 -2.70 -23.78 19.14
CA HIS A 393 -3.06 -22.74 18.18
C HIS A 393 -4.34 -22.00 18.56
N ARG A 394 -5.40 -22.73 18.94
CA ARG A 394 -6.69 -22.23 19.44
C ARG A 394 -7.58 -21.51 18.42
N ASP A 395 -7.07 -20.83 17.40
CA ASP A 395 -7.92 -20.22 16.34
C ASP A 395 -7.62 -20.82 14.95
N LEU A 396 -7.56 -22.14 14.86
CA LEU A 396 -7.22 -22.78 13.59
C LEU A 396 -8.45 -22.78 12.66
N LYS A 397 -8.31 -22.17 11.48
CA LYS A 397 -9.36 -22.03 10.45
C LYS A 397 -8.74 -22.00 9.05
N PRO A 398 -9.54 -22.16 7.97
CA PRO A 398 -9.02 -22.19 6.60
C PRO A 398 -8.19 -20.95 6.21
N ALA A 399 -8.56 -19.77 6.71
CA ALA A 399 -7.80 -18.53 6.46
C ALA A 399 -6.40 -18.52 7.11
N ASN A 400 -6.18 -19.32 8.16
CA ASN A 400 -4.91 -19.41 8.89
C ASN A 400 -4.00 -20.55 8.37
N VAL A 401 -4.38 -21.22 7.28
CA VAL A 401 -3.55 -22.20 6.58
C VAL A 401 -3.30 -21.68 5.18
N LEU A 402 -2.07 -21.27 4.89
CA LEU A 402 -1.66 -20.82 3.58
C LEU A 402 -1.08 -21.97 2.76
N VAL A 403 -1.37 -22.00 1.46
CA VAL A 403 -0.82 -22.93 0.49
C VAL A 403 0.10 -22.14 -0.44
N ALA A 404 1.40 -22.24 -0.20
CA ALA A 404 2.41 -21.39 -0.81
C ALA A 404 3.25 -22.12 -1.87
N ILE A 405 3.89 -21.32 -2.73
CA ILE A 405 4.92 -21.76 -3.66
C ILE A 405 6.27 -21.29 -3.12
N LEU A 406 7.08 -22.22 -2.60
CA LEU A 406 8.35 -21.89 -1.93
C LEU A 406 9.51 -22.70 -2.49
N GLY A 407 10.58 -22.01 -2.88
CA GLY A 407 11.82 -22.65 -3.34
C GLY A 407 11.63 -23.58 -4.56
N GLY A 408 10.65 -23.26 -5.42
CA GLY A 408 10.28 -24.09 -6.57
C GLY A 408 9.34 -25.24 -6.26
N LYS A 409 8.87 -25.39 -5.01
CA LYS A 409 7.86 -26.37 -4.63
C LYS A 409 6.48 -25.73 -4.53
N CYS A 410 5.49 -26.37 -5.14
CA CYS A 410 4.07 -26.02 -5.00
C CYS A 410 3.44 -26.74 -3.79
N ASP A 411 2.27 -26.25 -3.36
CA ASP A 411 1.49 -26.83 -2.26
C ASP A 411 2.26 -26.97 -0.93
N VAL A 412 3.11 -25.99 -0.61
CA VAL A 412 3.77 -25.92 0.70
C VAL A 412 2.81 -25.29 1.71
N ALA A 413 2.25 -26.11 2.60
CA ALA A 413 1.30 -25.62 3.60
C ALA A 413 2.04 -24.86 4.73
N LYS A 414 1.51 -23.70 5.14
CA LYS A 414 2.07 -22.86 6.20
C LYS A 414 0.96 -22.46 7.17
N VAL A 415 1.14 -22.78 8.45
CA VAL A 415 0.24 -22.38 9.53
C VAL A 415 0.62 -20.99 10.00
N LEU A 416 -0.34 -20.07 9.99
CA LEU A 416 -0.19 -18.67 10.39
C LEU A 416 -0.63 -18.46 11.85
N ASP A 417 -0.17 -17.38 12.50
CA ASP A 417 -0.77 -16.79 13.70
C ASP A 417 -1.03 -17.74 14.91
N PHE A 418 -0.03 -18.53 15.33
CA PHE A 418 -0.10 -19.34 16.55
C PHE A 418 -0.44 -18.50 17.81
N GLY A 419 -1.58 -18.78 18.42
CA GLY A 419 -1.92 -18.30 19.77
C GLY A 419 -2.38 -16.84 19.86
N LEU A 420 -2.22 -16.04 18.82
CA LEU A 420 -2.32 -14.57 18.81
C LEU A 420 -3.71 -13.97 19.11
N VAL A 421 -4.76 -14.79 19.25
CA VAL A 421 -6.16 -14.34 19.12
C VAL A 421 -6.84 -13.94 20.43
N LYS A 422 -6.36 -14.37 21.61
CA LYS A 422 -7.14 -14.21 22.86
C LYS A 422 -6.80 -12.97 23.71
N LEU A 423 -6.25 -11.93 23.10
CA LEU A 423 -5.91 -10.70 23.83
C LEU A 423 -7.10 -9.89 24.31
N THR A 424 -8.29 -10.16 23.78
CA THR A 424 -9.51 -9.42 24.10
C THR A 424 -10.34 -10.08 25.20
N ALA A 425 -10.11 -11.36 25.57
CA ALA A 425 -11.14 -12.14 26.29
C ALA A 425 -10.70 -12.92 27.55
N GLN A 426 -9.49 -12.72 28.10
CA GLN A 426 -9.09 -13.44 29.33
C GLN A 426 -8.51 -12.51 30.40
N SER A 427 -9.37 -11.94 31.22
CA SER A 427 -9.02 -11.50 32.57
C SER A 427 -8.89 -12.72 33.48
N ASP A 428 -7.72 -12.93 34.09
CA ASP A 428 -7.47 -14.01 35.06
C ASP A 428 -8.08 -13.72 36.44
N SER A 429 -9.30 -13.17 36.47
CA SER A 429 -10.01 -12.93 37.72
C SER A 429 -11.51 -13.19 37.57
N VAL A 430 -11.94 -14.30 38.16
CA VAL A 430 -13.22 -14.46 38.89
C VAL A 430 -14.50 -14.07 38.12
N ARG A 431 -15.25 -15.10 37.70
CA ARG A 431 -16.72 -15.18 37.55
C ARG A 431 -17.45 -14.16 36.63
N LEU A 432 -18.17 -14.73 35.66
CA LEU A 432 -19.45 -14.29 35.03
C LEU A 432 -19.68 -12.78 34.80
N THR A 433 -19.86 -12.36 33.53
CA THR A 433 -21.15 -11.88 32.97
C THR A 433 -21.06 -11.47 31.49
N ALA A 434 -22.00 -11.97 30.69
CA ALA A 434 -22.74 -11.40 29.55
C ALA A 434 -22.08 -10.70 28.34
N ASP A 435 -20.80 -10.29 28.33
CA ASP A 435 -20.22 -9.57 27.17
C ASP A 435 -18.99 -10.30 26.58
N TYR A 436 -19.16 -11.55 26.17
CA TYR A 436 -18.17 -12.22 25.34
C TYR A 436 -18.39 -11.84 23.88
N THR A 437 -17.67 -10.84 23.39
CA THR A 437 -17.33 -10.76 21.97
C THR A 437 -16.42 -11.94 21.66
N VAL A 438 -17.00 -13.02 21.14
CA VAL A 438 -16.28 -14.22 20.70
C VAL A 438 -15.42 -13.81 19.50
N SER A 439 -14.15 -13.53 19.74
CA SER A 439 -13.21 -13.01 18.74
C SER A 439 -12.68 -14.08 17.76
N GLY A 440 -13.49 -15.09 17.41
CA GLY A 440 -13.11 -16.15 16.45
C GLY A 440 -14.28 -16.54 15.56
N THR A 441 -13.99 -17.10 14.39
CA THR A 441 -15.03 -17.62 13.48
C THR A 441 -15.59 -18.92 14.09
N PRO A 442 -16.81 -18.92 14.66
CA PRO A 442 -17.32 -20.05 15.45
C PRO A 442 -17.50 -21.36 14.63
N GLN A 443 -17.42 -21.28 13.30
CA GLN A 443 -17.57 -22.39 12.36
C GLN A 443 -16.50 -23.51 12.50
N TYR A 444 -15.36 -23.22 13.13
CA TYR A 444 -14.24 -24.17 13.24
C TYR A 444 -13.85 -24.48 14.68
N MET A 445 -14.56 -23.91 15.66
CA MET A 445 -14.20 -24.04 17.07
C MET A 445 -14.47 -25.44 17.62
N SER A 446 -13.68 -25.87 18.59
CA SER A 446 -13.92 -27.14 19.28
C SER A 446 -15.05 -27.03 20.32
N PRO A 447 -15.72 -28.15 20.69
CA PRO A 447 -16.75 -28.19 21.74
C PRO A 447 -16.26 -27.60 23.06
N GLU A 448 -15.04 -27.93 23.48
CA GLU A 448 -14.43 -27.43 24.70
C GLU A 448 -14.18 -25.91 24.66
N GLN A 449 -13.87 -25.34 23.50
CA GLN A 449 -13.81 -23.89 23.33
C GLN A 449 -15.19 -23.25 23.44
N ALA A 450 -16.21 -23.85 22.83
CA ALA A 450 -17.58 -23.36 22.91
C ALA A 450 -18.11 -23.38 24.34
N MET A 451 -17.63 -24.31 25.15
CA MET A 451 -17.98 -24.46 26.57
C MET A 451 -17.04 -23.74 27.52
N ALA A 452 -16.02 -23.03 27.01
CA ALA A 452 -14.97 -22.38 27.79
C ALA A 452 -14.28 -23.31 28.81
N ALA A 453 -14.06 -24.58 28.43
CA ALA A 453 -13.34 -25.57 29.20
C ALA A 453 -11.81 -25.49 28.96
N ASP A 454 -11.05 -26.23 29.75
CA ASP A 454 -9.60 -26.34 29.55
C ASP A 454 -9.28 -26.95 28.18
N LEU A 455 -8.34 -26.31 27.48
CA LEU A 455 -7.94 -26.68 26.13
C LEU A 455 -6.60 -27.42 26.15
N ASP A 456 -6.50 -28.47 25.34
CA ASP A 456 -5.24 -29.14 25.01
C ASP A 456 -5.04 -29.20 23.47
N GLY A 457 -3.99 -29.87 23.01
CA GLY A 457 -3.72 -29.99 21.57
C GLY A 457 -4.84 -30.68 20.76
N ARG A 458 -5.78 -31.39 21.41
CA ARG A 458 -6.90 -32.07 20.75
C ARG A 458 -8.01 -31.10 20.33
N SER A 459 -8.00 -29.87 20.85
CA SER A 459 -8.84 -28.78 20.32
C SER A 459 -8.42 -28.42 18.90
N ASP A 460 -7.11 -28.34 18.62
CA ASP A 460 -6.62 -28.08 17.27
C ASP A 460 -6.88 -29.28 16.33
N ILE A 461 -6.89 -30.51 16.86
CA ILE A 461 -7.27 -31.72 16.08
C ILE A 461 -8.72 -31.65 15.61
N TYR A 462 -9.63 -31.18 16.47
CA TYR A 462 -11.03 -30.95 16.07
C TYR A 462 -11.11 -29.91 14.95
N ALA A 463 -10.41 -28.79 15.11
CA ALA A 463 -10.39 -27.73 14.10
C ALA A 463 -9.81 -28.23 12.76
N LEU A 464 -8.77 -29.07 12.77
CA LEU A 464 -8.28 -29.74 11.56
C LEU A 464 -9.33 -30.64 10.90
N GLY A 465 -10.11 -31.37 11.69
CA GLY A 465 -11.25 -32.14 11.18
C GLY A 465 -12.26 -31.25 10.46
N ALA A 466 -12.57 -30.08 11.03
CA ALA A 466 -13.49 -29.11 10.44
C ALA A 466 -12.93 -28.48 9.16
N ILE A 467 -11.64 -28.14 9.13
CA ILE A 467 -10.96 -27.62 7.94
C ILE A 467 -10.94 -28.68 6.83
N LEU A 468 -10.61 -29.93 7.16
CA LEU A 468 -10.59 -31.02 6.18
C LEU A 468 -11.99 -31.30 5.62
N TYR A 469 -13.04 -31.20 6.46
CA TYR A 469 -14.43 -31.23 6.01
C TYR A 469 -14.72 -30.12 4.99
N PHE A 470 -14.36 -28.89 5.32
CA PHE A 470 -14.51 -27.72 4.44
C PHE A 470 -13.76 -27.88 3.12
N MET A 471 -12.50 -28.31 3.15
CA MET A 471 -11.69 -28.54 1.95
C MET A 471 -12.36 -29.50 0.96
N LEU A 472 -13.06 -30.53 1.44
CA LEU A 472 -13.64 -31.58 0.59
C LEU A 472 -15.06 -31.28 0.13
N THR A 473 -15.79 -30.44 0.85
CA THR A 473 -17.22 -30.17 0.63
C THR A 473 -17.51 -28.74 0.20
N GLY A 474 -16.58 -27.81 0.42
CA GLY A 474 -16.77 -26.37 0.25
C GLY A 474 -17.62 -25.72 1.35
N ARG A 475 -17.99 -26.46 2.41
CA ARG A 475 -18.87 -25.98 3.49
C ARG A 475 -18.32 -26.40 4.86
N PRO A 476 -18.48 -25.60 5.93
CA PRO A 476 -18.11 -26.01 7.27
C PRO A 476 -18.97 -27.19 7.76
N PRO A 477 -18.55 -27.92 8.80
CA PRO A 477 -19.32 -29.06 9.33
C PRO A 477 -20.68 -28.65 9.93
N PHE A 478 -20.81 -27.40 10.35
CA PHE A 478 -22.04 -26.80 10.87
C PHE A 478 -22.25 -25.41 10.27
N GLU A 479 -23.49 -25.11 9.91
CA GLU A 479 -23.96 -23.80 9.46
C GLU A 479 -25.00 -23.30 10.47
N GLY A 480 -25.00 -22.01 10.78
CA GLY A 480 -25.93 -21.39 11.74
C GLY A 480 -26.07 -19.90 11.46
N ALA A 481 -27.22 -19.32 11.80
CA ALA A 481 -27.51 -17.92 11.55
C ALA A 481 -26.85 -16.99 12.59
N THR A 482 -26.48 -17.54 13.75
CA THR A 482 -25.80 -16.79 14.81
C THR A 482 -24.58 -17.53 15.37
N PRO A 483 -23.58 -16.82 15.90
CA PRO A 483 -22.43 -17.44 16.57
C PRO A 483 -22.83 -18.41 17.68
N THR A 484 -23.87 -18.07 18.46
CA THR A 484 -24.38 -18.91 19.54
C THR A 484 -24.98 -20.22 19.03
N GLU A 485 -25.69 -20.20 17.90
CA GLU A 485 -26.21 -21.43 17.27
C GLU A 485 -25.07 -22.36 16.85
N LEU A 486 -24.02 -21.80 16.23
CA LEU A 486 -22.84 -22.57 15.85
C LEU A 486 -22.14 -23.17 17.08
N MET A 487 -21.96 -22.40 18.16
CA MET A 487 -21.40 -22.92 19.42
C MET A 487 -22.21 -24.10 19.96
N ILE A 488 -23.54 -24.02 19.93
CA ILE A 488 -24.43 -25.11 20.37
C ILE A 488 -24.28 -26.34 19.46
N ALA A 489 -24.26 -26.14 18.15
CA ALA A 489 -24.11 -27.21 17.16
C ALA A 489 -22.77 -27.94 17.32
N HIS A 490 -21.68 -27.19 17.47
CA HIS A 490 -20.36 -27.76 17.78
C HIS A 490 -20.39 -28.54 19.11
N ALA A 491 -21.07 -28.04 20.14
CA ALA A 491 -21.14 -28.73 21.44
C ALA A 491 -22.00 -30.00 21.45
N ARG A 492 -23.06 -30.10 20.63
CA ARG A 492 -24.11 -31.13 20.80
C ARG A 492 -24.54 -31.86 19.54
N ASP A 493 -24.53 -31.19 18.40
CA ASP A 493 -25.18 -31.73 17.20
C ASP A 493 -24.27 -32.74 16.49
N PRO A 494 -24.84 -33.84 15.94
CA PRO A 494 -24.07 -34.79 15.18
C PRO A 494 -23.60 -34.16 13.86
N VAL A 495 -22.36 -34.46 13.47
CA VAL A 495 -21.82 -34.02 12.18
C VAL A 495 -22.49 -34.79 11.04
N THR A 496 -22.92 -34.09 9.99
CA THR A 496 -23.39 -34.73 8.77
C THR A 496 -22.20 -35.33 8.01
N PRO A 497 -22.16 -36.64 7.70
CA PRO A 497 -21.03 -37.23 6.98
C PRO A 497 -20.74 -36.52 5.65
N PRO A 498 -19.48 -36.16 5.35
CA PRO A 498 -19.13 -35.41 4.14
C PRO A 498 -19.50 -36.15 2.84
N SER A 499 -19.54 -37.49 2.84
CA SER A 499 -20.01 -38.32 1.71
C SER A 499 -21.46 -38.05 1.30
N LYS A 500 -22.30 -37.52 2.21
CA LYS A 500 -23.67 -37.10 1.88
C LYS A 500 -23.71 -35.85 1.00
N LEU A 501 -22.68 -35.01 1.07
CA LEU A 501 -22.53 -33.82 0.22
C LEU A 501 -21.74 -34.14 -1.04
N ARG A 502 -20.72 -35.00 -0.93
CA ARG A 502 -19.87 -35.43 -2.04
C ARG A 502 -19.57 -36.93 -1.98
N PRO A 503 -20.32 -37.77 -2.74
CA PRO A 503 -20.19 -39.23 -2.70
C PRO A 503 -18.81 -39.79 -3.08
N GLU A 504 -17.98 -39.01 -3.76
CA GLU A 504 -16.62 -39.39 -4.19
C GLU A 504 -15.60 -39.44 -3.04
N ILE A 505 -15.95 -38.96 -1.85
CA ILE A 505 -15.04 -38.95 -0.69
C ILE A 505 -14.80 -40.40 -0.22
N PRO A 506 -13.53 -40.85 -0.13
CA PRO A 506 -13.21 -42.20 0.33
C PRO A 506 -13.72 -42.48 1.76
N PRO A 507 -14.34 -43.65 2.01
CA PRO A 507 -14.92 -43.98 3.33
C PRO A 507 -13.90 -43.97 4.49
N ASP A 508 -12.65 -44.32 4.22
CA ASP A 508 -11.56 -44.29 5.19
C ASP A 508 -11.17 -42.86 5.58
N LEU A 509 -11.10 -41.94 4.61
CA LEU A 509 -10.87 -40.52 4.87
C LEU A 509 -12.05 -39.89 5.64
N GLU A 510 -13.28 -40.23 5.29
CA GLU A 510 -14.47 -39.82 6.04
C GLU A 510 -14.40 -40.28 7.50
N ALA A 511 -13.99 -41.52 7.76
CA ALA A 511 -13.83 -42.02 9.12
C ALA A 511 -12.77 -41.23 9.90
N VAL A 512 -11.68 -40.81 9.26
CA VAL A 512 -10.66 -39.95 9.88
C VAL A 512 -11.26 -38.58 10.26
N ILE A 513 -12.01 -37.95 9.35
CA ILE A 513 -12.66 -36.65 9.58
C ILE A 513 -13.65 -36.72 10.74
N LEU A 514 -14.55 -37.70 10.71
CA LEU A 514 -15.57 -37.85 11.74
C LEU A 514 -14.95 -38.14 13.12
N LYS A 515 -13.85 -38.92 13.16
CA LYS A 515 -13.11 -39.14 14.41
C LYS A 515 -12.47 -37.87 14.97
N CYS A 516 -11.98 -36.96 14.11
CA CYS A 516 -11.47 -35.66 14.57
C CYS A 516 -12.60 -34.80 15.18
N LEU A 517 -13.80 -34.91 14.63
CA LEU A 517 -14.98 -34.13 15.02
C LEU A 517 -15.80 -34.75 16.16
N GLU A 518 -15.25 -35.78 16.83
CA GLU A 518 -15.87 -36.34 18.02
C GLU A 518 -15.99 -35.29 19.13
N LYS A 519 -17.11 -35.32 19.86
CA LYS A 519 -17.42 -34.27 20.83
C LYS A 519 -16.52 -34.34 22.05
N LYS A 520 -16.18 -35.55 22.50
CA LYS A 520 -15.25 -35.75 23.62
C LYS A 520 -13.81 -35.76 23.10
N PRO A 521 -12.89 -34.98 23.69
CA PRO A 521 -11.48 -34.99 23.29
C PRO A 521 -10.82 -36.36 23.33
N ASP A 522 -11.17 -37.23 24.30
CA ASP A 522 -10.61 -38.58 24.43
C ASP A 522 -11.00 -39.54 23.30
N ASP A 523 -12.08 -39.26 22.56
CA ASP A 523 -12.54 -40.09 21.44
C ASP A 523 -11.85 -39.70 20.12
N ARG A 524 -11.09 -38.60 20.11
CA ARG A 524 -10.33 -38.09 18.95
C ARG A 524 -8.97 -38.78 18.83
N TYR A 525 -8.17 -38.34 17.85
CA TYR A 525 -6.75 -38.72 17.82
C TYR A 525 -6.02 -38.10 19.02
N PRO A 526 -5.08 -38.84 19.65
CA PRO A 526 -4.42 -38.37 20.87
C PRO A 526 -3.47 -37.19 20.63
N ASP A 527 -2.89 -37.10 19.43
CA ASP A 527 -1.96 -36.05 19.01
C ASP A 527 -1.98 -35.85 17.48
N ALA A 528 -1.41 -34.74 17.00
CA ALA A 528 -1.34 -34.40 15.58
C ALA A 528 -0.52 -35.42 14.75
N ARG A 529 0.44 -36.12 15.37
CA ARG A 529 1.24 -37.16 14.70
C ARG A 529 0.39 -38.40 14.41
N ALA A 530 -0.48 -38.80 15.34
CA ALA A 530 -1.41 -39.90 15.15
C ALA A 530 -2.44 -39.59 14.05
N LEU A 531 -2.92 -38.34 13.99
CA LEU A 531 -3.77 -37.88 12.88
C LEU A 531 -3.02 -37.94 11.54
N SER A 532 -1.78 -37.42 11.47
CA SER A 532 -0.97 -37.47 10.24
C SER A 532 -0.74 -38.90 9.75
N ALA A 533 -0.51 -39.86 10.67
CA ALA A 533 -0.36 -41.27 10.34
C ALA A 533 -1.65 -41.89 9.83
N ALA A 534 -2.81 -41.54 10.41
CA ALA A 534 -4.11 -41.99 9.92
C ALA A 534 -4.42 -41.46 8.52
N LEU A 535 -4.16 -40.17 8.27
CA LEU A 535 -4.28 -39.55 6.95
C LEU A 535 -3.36 -40.20 5.91
N ALA A 536 -2.13 -40.55 6.29
CA ALA A 536 -1.19 -41.27 5.42
C ALA A 536 -1.64 -42.69 5.08
N GLY A 537 -2.50 -43.30 5.91
CA GLY A 537 -3.05 -44.63 5.70
C GLY A 537 -4.30 -44.66 4.82
N CYS A 538 -4.87 -43.50 4.46
CA CYS A 538 -6.02 -43.42 3.57
C CYS A 538 -5.65 -43.86 2.15
N THR A 539 -6.58 -44.52 1.48
CA THR A 539 -6.44 -45.02 0.09
C THR A 539 -6.08 -43.92 -0.90
N CYS A 540 -6.61 -42.71 -0.72
CA CYS A 540 -6.32 -41.55 -1.58
C CYS A 540 -5.01 -40.81 -1.25
N ALA A 541 -4.26 -41.21 -0.22
CA ALA A 541 -3.07 -40.49 0.22
C ALA A 541 -1.93 -40.46 -0.82
N GLY A 542 -1.96 -41.38 -1.79
CA GLY A 542 -1.01 -41.46 -2.90
C GLY A 542 -1.48 -40.76 -4.19
N ASP A 543 -2.70 -40.20 -4.21
CA ASP A 543 -3.29 -39.62 -5.43
C ASP A 543 -2.80 -38.18 -5.70
N TRP A 544 -1.98 -37.61 -4.82
CA TRP A 544 -1.43 -36.27 -4.96
C TRP A 544 0.03 -36.22 -4.47
N ASP A 545 0.87 -35.57 -5.26
CA ASP A 545 2.30 -35.41 -5.01
C ASP A 545 2.81 -34.06 -5.58
N ASP A 546 4.13 -33.81 -5.45
CA ASP A 546 4.77 -32.58 -5.92
C ASP A 546 4.48 -32.31 -7.43
N PRO A 547 4.62 -33.29 -8.37
CA PRO A 547 4.21 -33.12 -9.77
C PRO A 547 2.75 -32.71 -10.00
N HIS A 548 1.80 -33.32 -9.30
CA HIS A 548 0.38 -32.95 -9.45
C HIS A 548 0.14 -31.51 -8.96
N ALA A 549 0.80 -31.10 -7.88
CA ALA A 549 0.74 -29.72 -7.40
C ALA A 549 1.30 -28.74 -8.44
N GLU A 550 2.49 -29.00 -9.00
CA GLU A 550 3.11 -28.17 -10.04
C GLU A 550 2.20 -28.01 -11.26
N GLN A 551 1.63 -29.12 -11.73
CA GLN A 551 0.70 -29.09 -12.87
C GLN A 551 -0.54 -28.25 -12.56
N TRP A 552 -1.16 -28.44 -11.40
CA TRP A 552 -2.36 -27.70 -11.01
C TRP A 552 -2.13 -26.18 -11.00
N TRP A 553 -1.04 -25.72 -10.38
CA TRP A 553 -0.72 -24.29 -10.34
C TRP A 553 -0.42 -23.72 -11.73
N THR A 554 0.23 -24.50 -12.59
CA THR A 554 0.48 -24.13 -13.99
C THR A 554 -0.82 -23.96 -14.77
N ASP A 555 -1.76 -24.89 -14.62
CA ASP A 555 -3.06 -24.86 -15.28
C ASP A 555 -3.90 -23.66 -14.84
N GLN A 556 -3.90 -23.34 -13.54
CA GLN A 556 -4.62 -22.17 -13.02
C GLN A 556 -4.01 -20.85 -13.49
N ALA A 557 -2.68 -20.74 -13.52
CA ALA A 557 -2.00 -19.55 -14.04
C ALA A 557 -2.34 -19.32 -15.52
N ALA A 558 -2.40 -20.38 -16.33
CA ALA A 558 -2.79 -20.29 -17.73
C ALA A 558 -4.28 -19.88 -17.90
N ALA A 559 -5.18 -20.42 -17.07
CA ALA A 559 -6.60 -20.07 -17.11
C ALA A 559 -6.85 -18.60 -16.77
N LEU A 560 -6.15 -18.07 -15.76
CA LEU A 560 -6.27 -16.67 -15.35
C LEU A 560 -5.71 -15.72 -16.41
N ALA A 561 -4.56 -16.05 -17.01
CA ALA A 561 -3.99 -15.28 -18.11
C ALA A 561 -4.93 -15.21 -19.33
N ALA A 562 -5.64 -16.32 -19.64
CA ALA A 562 -6.63 -16.33 -20.71
C ALA A 562 -7.85 -15.44 -20.38
N SER A 563 -8.32 -15.46 -19.13
CA SER A 563 -9.43 -14.61 -18.68
C SER A 563 -9.08 -13.12 -18.71
N GLU A 564 -7.85 -12.73 -18.39
CA GLU A 564 -7.42 -11.32 -18.44
C GLU A 564 -7.29 -10.81 -19.89
N ALA A 565 -6.87 -11.68 -20.82
CA ALA A 565 -6.75 -11.33 -22.23
C ALA A 565 -8.13 -11.05 -22.88
N ASP A 566 -9.18 -11.78 -22.46
CA ASP A 566 -10.56 -11.58 -22.95
C ASP A 566 -11.22 -10.30 -22.40
N LEU A 567 -10.67 -9.69 -21.35
CA LEU A 567 -11.20 -8.47 -20.71
C LEU A 567 -10.56 -7.16 -21.22
N GLN A 568 -9.55 -7.22 -22.08
CA GLN A 568 -8.97 -6.02 -22.69
C GLN A 568 -9.76 -5.62 -23.95
N PRO A 569 -10.40 -4.44 -24.00
CA PRO A 569 -11.09 -3.99 -25.20
C PRO A 569 -10.05 -3.68 -26.31
N ALA A 570 -10.36 -4.15 -27.52
CA ALA A 570 -9.56 -4.01 -28.74
C ALA A 570 -9.30 -2.55 -29.16
#